data_AF-A0A0X3UBS4-F1
#
_entry.id   AF-A0A0X3UBS4-F1
#
_cell.length_a   1.000
_cell.length_b   1.000
_cell.length_c   1.000
_cell.angle_alpha   90.00
_cell.angle_beta   90.00
_cell.angle_gamma   90.00
#
_symmetry.space_group_name_H-M   'P 1'
#
loop_
_entity.id
_entity.type
_entity.pdbx_description
1 polymer ?
#
loop_
_entity_poly.entity_id
_entity_poly.type
_entity_poly.pdbx_seq_one_letter_code
_entity_poly.pdbx_strand_id
1 'polypeptide(L)'
;MQIDYPLPQPHGEIRRLLPDLFYVPGTARLGPALTVNRNMAILRFGDELVLVNPVRLRPFQEEKLEDLGRVTHAVRLGYYHGCDDLYYRDRYNLTFWRQLDSDLYPAPAPDAPLREGGECPAPTGQFFEFTHSCHPEAALWVPMNGGLLLTCDALQYWQSWQGCTWLGRNLMRLAGFRRGMQVAPTWRLRMTPRGCDPGRWLGEDFERLLDLPFVHLLGGHGGFCADTAHEKAEQAVRKSFPGLH
;
A
#
# COMPACT_ATOMS: atom_id res chain seq x y z
N MET A 1 20.11 -11.57 21.49
CA MET A 1 18.82 -10.92 21.79
C MET A 1 17.75 -11.66 21.02
N GLN A 2 16.71 -12.14 21.69
CA GLN A 2 15.53 -12.67 21.01
C GLN A 2 14.68 -11.47 20.60
N ILE A 3 14.52 -11.24 19.30
CA ILE A 3 13.63 -10.20 18.78
C ILE A 3 12.22 -10.77 18.82
N ASP A 4 11.33 -10.17 19.60
CA ASP A 4 9.91 -10.52 19.61
C ASP A 4 9.19 -9.75 18.50
N TYR A 5 8.97 -10.42 17.37
CA TYR A 5 8.16 -9.87 16.28
C TYR A 5 6.69 -9.83 16.66
N PRO A 6 5.90 -8.88 16.13
CA PRO A 6 4.45 -8.92 16.26
C PRO A 6 3.88 -10.25 15.77
N LEU A 7 2.90 -10.77 16.51
CA LEU A 7 2.16 -11.96 16.10
C LEU A 7 1.35 -11.65 14.82
N PRO A 8 1.18 -12.65 13.93
CA PRO A 8 0.32 -12.49 12.77
C PRO A 8 -1.10 -12.11 13.21
N GLN A 9 -1.58 -10.97 12.73
CA GLN A 9 -2.97 -10.55 12.91
C GLN A 9 -3.89 -11.38 12.00
N PRO A 10 -5.22 -11.42 12.25
CA PRO A 10 -6.14 -12.12 11.36
C PRO A 10 -5.97 -11.68 9.90
N HIS A 11 -5.78 -12.65 9.00
CA HIS A 11 -5.64 -12.42 7.57
C HIS A 11 -6.24 -13.61 6.80
N GLY A 12 -6.67 -13.35 5.56
CA GLY A 12 -7.12 -14.37 4.63
C GLY A 12 -5.97 -15.08 3.93
N GLU A 13 -6.30 -15.82 2.87
CA GLU A 13 -5.33 -16.59 2.11
C GLU A 13 -4.67 -15.78 1.00
N ILE A 14 -3.51 -16.27 0.52
CA ILE A 14 -2.91 -15.79 -0.72
C ILE A 14 -3.83 -16.12 -1.90
N ARG A 15 -4.17 -15.11 -2.69
CA ARG A 15 -5.09 -15.21 -3.83
C ARG A 15 -4.46 -14.56 -5.06
N ARG A 16 -4.51 -15.24 -6.19
CA ARG A 16 -4.08 -14.66 -7.47
C ARG A 16 -5.14 -13.68 -7.98
N LEU A 17 -4.71 -12.46 -8.33
CA LEU A 17 -5.57 -11.42 -8.94
C LEU A 17 -5.37 -11.32 -10.44
N LEU A 18 -4.12 -11.34 -10.89
CA LEU A 18 -3.70 -11.33 -12.29
C LEU A 18 -2.57 -12.36 -12.47
N PRO A 19 -2.12 -12.65 -13.71
CA PRO A 19 -0.82 -13.26 -13.92
C PRO A 19 0.25 -12.51 -13.13
N ASP A 20 0.96 -13.24 -12.28
CA ASP A 20 2.09 -12.76 -11.47
C ASP A 20 1.78 -11.63 -10.46
N LEU A 21 0.50 -11.39 -10.18
CA LEU A 21 0.04 -10.57 -9.05
C LEU A 21 -0.84 -11.42 -8.12
N PHE A 22 -0.41 -11.53 -6.87
CA PHE A 22 -1.18 -12.13 -5.79
C PHE A 22 -1.44 -11.11 -4.69
N TYR A 23 -2.46 -11.35 -3.88
CA TYR A 23 -2.78 -10.51 -2.74
C TYR A 23 -3.15 -11.34 -1.52
N VAL A 24 -2.92 -10.75 -0.36
CA VAL A 24 -3.37 -11.25 0.93
C VAL A 24 -4.21 -10.17 1.61
N PRO A 25 -5.52 -10.41 1.84
CA PRO A 25 -6.30 -9.52 2.67
C PRO A 25 -5.91 -9.72 4.14
N GLY A 26 -5.34 -8.70 4.75
CA GLY A 26 -4.95 -8.66 6.15
C GLY A 26 -5.84 -7.75 7.00
N THR A 27 -5.46 -7.64 8.26
CA THR A 27 -6.05 -6.68 9.20
C THR A 27 -4.99 -5.96 10.01
N ALA A 28 -5.35 -4.79 10.52
CA ALA A 28 -4.55 -3.99 11.44
C ALA A 28 -5.43 -3.54 12.61
N ARG A 29 -5.01 -3.89 13.82
CA ARG A 29 -5.62 -3.43 15.08
C ARG A 29 -5.08 -2.05 15.43
N LEU A 30 -5.96 -1.06 15.38
CA LEU A 30 -5.65 0.33 15.75
C LEU A 30 -5.99 0.62 17.22
N GLY A 31 -6.71 -0.28 17.90
CA GLY A 31 -7.07 -0.15 19.32
C GLY A 31 -7.94 -1.31 19.81
N PRO A 32 -8.43 -1.27 21.07
CA PRO A 32 -9.40 -2.24 21.57
C PRO A 32 -10.66 -2.28 20.70
N ALA A 33 -11.03 -3.47 20.21
CA ALA A 33 -12.15 -3.69 19.29
C ALA A 33 -12.12 -2.89 17.96
N LEU A 34 -11.03 -2.17 17.68
CA LEU A 34 -10.87 -1.33 16.50
C LEU A 34 -9.88 -1.99 15.54
N THR A 35 -10.43 -2.65 14.52
CA THR A 35 -9.65 -3.29 13.45
C THR A 35 -10.13 -2.78 12.11
N VAL A 36 -9.18 -2.46 11.24
CA VAL A 36 -9.40 -2.14 9.82
C VAL A 36 -8.71 -3.19 8.95
N ASN A 37 -9.17 -3.36 7.72
CA ASN A 37 -8.44 -4.22 6.77
C ASN A 37 -7.10 -3.58 6.41
N ARG A 38 -6.18 -4.36 5.87
CA ARG A 38 -5.02 -3.90 5.09
C ARG A 38 -4.67 -4.96 4.05
N ASN A 39 -3.83 -4.66 3.08
CA ASN A 39 -3.46 -5.61 2.02
C ASN A 39 -1.95 -5.71 1.89
N MET A 40 -1.48 -6.93 1.64
CA MET A 40 -0.16 -7.19 1.06
C MET A 40 -0.34 -7.58 -0.40
N ALA A 41 0.44 -6.97 -1.29
CA ALA A 41 0.61 -7.45 -2.67
C ALA A 41 1.86 -8.32 -2.76
N ILE A 42 1.82 -9.33 -3.62
CA ILE A 42 2.96 -10.18 -3.95
C ILE A 42 3.10 -10.13 -5.48
N LEU A 43 4.19 -9.54 -5.95
CA LEU A 43 4.55 -9.53 -7.37
C LEU A 43 5.53 -10.68 -7.62
N ARG A 44 5.38 -11.35 -8.76
CA ARG A 44 6.30 -12.42 -9.17
C ARG A 44 7.02 -12.06 -10.46
N PHE A 45 8.34 -12.25 -10.48
CA PHE A 45 9.19 -12.06 -11.65
C PHE A 45 10.06 -13.29 -11.83
N GLY A 46 9.59 -14.24 -12.67
CA GLY A 46 10.20 -15.57 -12.73
C GLY A 46 9.99 -16.32 -11.42
N ASP A 47 11.10 -16.68 -10.76
CA ASP A 47 11.10 -17.33 -9.44
C ASP A 47 11.18 -16.33 -8.28
N GLU A 48 11.39 -15.04 -8.54
CA GLU A 48 11.56 -14.04 -7.49
C GLU A 48 10.24 -13.36 -7.11
N LEU A 49 10.06 -13.11 -5.82
CA LEU A 49 8.88 -12.45 -5.25
C LEU A 49 9.24 -11.13 -4.59
N VAL A 50 8.43 -10.10 -4.88
CA VAL A 50 8.45 -8.79 -4.22
C VAL A 50 7.19 -8.64 -3.39
N LEU A 51 7.35 -8.47 -2.08
CA LEU A 51 6.25 -8.14 -1.17
C LEU A 51 6.05 -6.64 -1.13
N VAL A 52 4.80 -6.17 -1.21
CA VAL A 52 4.48 -4.73 -1.10
C VAL A 52 3.46 -4.54 0.01
N ASN A 53 3.78 -3.65 0.95
CA ASN A 53 3.08 -3.44 2.22
C ASN A 53 2.87 -4.76 2.99
N PRO A 54 3.96 -5.42 3.44
CA PRO A 54 3.88 -6.77 3.99
C PRO A 54 2.89 -6.92 5.15
N VAL A 55 2.23 -8.09 5.17
CA VAL A 55 1.35 -8.53 6.26
C VAL A 55 1.90 -9.83 6.80
N ARG A 56 2.20 -9.89 8.10
CA ARG A 56 2.70 -11.09 8.78
C ARG A 56 1.77 -12.29 8.55
N LEU A 57 2.25 -13.26 7.77
CA LEU A 57 1.54 -14.49 7.49
C LEU A 57 1.64 -15.48 8.66
N ARG A 58 0.57 -16.27 8.84
CA ARG A 58 0.59 -17.51 9.63
C ARG A 58 1.43 -18.57 8.91
N PRO A 59 2.09 -19.50 9.65
CA PRO A 59 3.05 -20.46 9.08
C PRO A 59 2.56 -21.17 7.81
N PHE A 60 1.34 -21.72 7.81
CA PHE A 60 0.80 -22.40 6.63
C PHE A 60 0.62 -21.53 5.38
N GLN A 61 0.33 -20.23 5.55
CA GLN A 61 0.29 -19.31 4.39
C GLN A 61 1.69 -18.85 3.99
N GLU A 62 2.65 -18.88 4.91
CA GLU A 62 4.05 -18.63 4.60
C GLU A 62 4.65 -19.77 3.77
N GLU A 63 4.35 -21.04 4.09
CA GLU A 63 4.71 -22.18 3.24
C GLU A 63 4.17 -22.01 1.81
N LYS A 64 2.91 -21.59 1.66
CA LYS A 64 2.34 -21.26 0.34
C LYS A 64 3.04 -20.09 -0.36
N LEU A 65 3.60 -19.14 0.38
CA LEU A 65 4.37 -18.04 -0.19
C LEU A 65 5.69 -18.58 -0.76
N GLU A 66 6.35 -19.49 -0.03
CA GLU A 66 7.60 -20.14 -0.46
C GLU A 66 7.38 -21.07 -1.66
N ASP A 67 6.22 -21.72 -1.74
CA ASP A 67 5.82 -22.52 -2.91
C ASP A 67 5.60 -21.65 -4.18
N LEU A 68 5.29 -20.36 -4.02
CA LEU A 68 5.09 -19.44 -5.15
C LEU A 68 6.39 -18.94 -5.78
N GLY A 69 7.48 -18.94 -5.01
CA GLY A 69 8.80 -18.45 -5.40
C GLY A 69 9.64 -17.97 -4.21
N ARG A 70 10.85 -17.50 -4.50
CA ARG A 70 11.79 -16.95 -3.51
C ARG A 70 11.49 -15.49 -3.20
N VAL A 71 11.22 -15.17 -1.94
CA VAL A 71 11.06 -13.79 -1.48
C VAL A 71 12.42 -13.08 -1.46
N THR A 72 12.64 -12.16 -2.39
CA THR A 72 13.92 -11.44 -2.54
C THR A 72 13.84 -9.97 -2.16
N HIS A 73 12.64 -9.38 -2.21
CA HIS A 73 12.42 -7.97 -1.89
C HIS A 73 11.16 -7.74 -1.06
N ALA A 74 11.19 -6.71 -0.21
CA ALA A 74 9.98 -6.15 0.39
C ALA A 74 10.00 -4.61 0.31
N VAL A 75 8.85 -4.04 -0.02
CA VAL A 75 8.63 -2.61 -0.22
C VAL A 75 7.59 -2.12 0.76
N ARG A 76 7.91 -1.08 1.53
CA ARG A 76 6.93 -0.30 2.29
C ARG A 76 6.66 1.00 1.57
N LEU A 77 5.40 1.20 1.16
CA LEU A 77 4.98 2.38 0.42
C LEU A 77 4.52 3.54 1.32
N GLY A 78 3.80 3.24 2.41
CA GLY A 78 3.16 4.26 3.25
C GLY A 78 3.74 4.35 4.66
N TYR A 79 3.74 5.57 5.19
CA TYR A 79 4.27 5.93 6.51
C TYR A 79 3.66 5.15 7.68
N TYR A 80 2.35 4.88 7.63
CA TYR A 80 1.61 4.19 8.69
C TYR A 80 1.64 2.67 8.61
N HIS A 81 2.39 2.11 7.66
CA HIS A 81 2.57 0.66 7.49
C HIS A 81 3.97 0.28 7.97
N GLY A 82 4.16 -1.00 8.33
CA GLY A 82 5.51 -1.51 8.59
C GLY A 82 5.74 -2.26 9.89
N CYS A 83 4.67 -2.57 10.64
CA CYS A 83 4.79 -3.38 11.85
C CYS A 83 5.39 -4.77 11.61
N ASP A 84 5.33 -5.28 10.37
CA ASP A 84 5.78 -6.63 10.02
C ASP A 84 7.10 -6.64 9.22
N ASP A 85 7.66 -5.46 8.91
CA ASP A 85 8.77 -5.35 7.96
C ASP A 85 10.04 -6.05 8.47
N LEU A 86 10.36 -5.85 9.75
CA LEU A 86 11.57 -6.42 10.36
C LEU A 86 11.51 -7.94 10.34
N TYR A 87 10.32 -8.51 10.53
CA TYR A 87 10.15 -9.96 10.44
C TYR A 87 10.54 -10.49 9.05
N TYR A 88 10.01 -9.88 7.99
CA TYR A 88 10.28 -10.35 6.63
C TYR A 88 11.74 -10.13 6.23
N ARG A 89 12.33 -9.00 6.64
CA ARG A 89 13.76 -8.74 6.46
C ARG A 89 14.60 -9.86 7.08
N ASP A 90 14.38 -10.19 8.35
CA ASP A 90 15.19 -11.18 9.06
C ASP A 90 14.91 -12.61 8.59
N ARG A 91 13.65 -12.93 8.26
CA ARG A 91 13.21 -14.27 7.83
C ARG A 91 13.78 -14.68 6.47
N TYR A 92 13.87 -13.74 5.54
CA TYR A 92 14.26 -14.02 4.14
C TYR A 92 15.60 -13.42 3.76
N ASN A 93 16.21 -12.60 4.62
CA ASN A 93 17.40 -11.80 4.28
C ASN A 93 17.20 -11.00 2.97
N LEU A 94 15.98 -10.50 2.76
CA LEU A 94 15.53 -9.83 1.54
C LEU A 94 16.03 -8.39 1.47
N THR A 95 16.11 -7.79 0.28
CA THR A 95 16.40 -6.35 0.16
C THR A 95 15.15 -5.54 0.54
N PHE A 96 15.29 -4.67 1.54
CA PHE A 96 14.18 -3.85 2.03
C PHE A 96 14.20 -2.43 1.47
N TRP A 97 13.05 -1.99 0.96
CA TRP A 97 12.84 -0.69 0.33
C TRP A 97 11.84 0.16 1.12
N ARG A 98 12.24 1.40 1.43
CA ARG A 98 11.38 2.44 2.04
C ARG A 98 11.99 3.82 1.83
N GLN A 99 11.20 4.86 2.05
CA GLN A 99 11.69 6.24 2.09
C GLN A 99 12.63 6.44 3.29
N LEU A 100 13.66 7.27 3.12
CA LEU A 100 14.71 7.47 4.13
C LEU A 100 14.17 8.13 5.40
N ASP A 101 13.25 9.07 5.27
CA ASP A 101 12.65 9.90 6.33
C ASP A 101 11.42 9.26 7.01
N SER A 102 11.05 8.02 6.68
CA SER A 102 9.90 7.30 7.28
C SER A 102 10.16 6.83 8.73
N ASP A 103 10.07 7.70 9.71
CA ASP A 103 10.49 7.42 11.11
C ASP A 103 9.49 6.66 12.01
N LEU A 104 8.21 6.53 11.66
CA LEU A 104 7.20 5.88 12.53
C LEU A 104 7.52 4.40 12.83
N TYR A 105 7.99 3.67 11.83
CA TYR A 105 8.52 2.31 11.95
C TYR A 105 10.00 2.35 11.58
N PRO A 106 10.91 2.62 12.55
CA PRO A 106 12.31 2.92 12.27
C PRO A 106 13.13 1.71 11.84
N ALA A 107 12.67 0.49 12.18
CA ALA A 107 13.30 -0.76 11.77
C ALA A 107 12.41 -1.52 10.75
N PRO A 108 13.02 -2.23 9.79
CA PRO A 108 14.44 -2.24 9.48
C PRO A 108 14.87 -0.96 8.75
N ALA A 109 16.17 -0.66 8.77
CA ALA A 109 16.73 0.36 7.90
C ALA A 109 16.57 -0.08 6.43
N PRO A 110 16.39 0.86 5.47
CA PRO A 110 16.39 0.51 4.05
C PRO A 110 17.76 0.01 3.62
N ASP A 111 17.78 -1.08 2.85
CA ASP A 111 18.96 -1.48 2.08
C ASP A 111 19.07 -0.64 0.81
N ALA A 112 17.91 -0.28 0.24
CA ALA A 112 17.79 0.58 -0.92
C ALA A 112 16.70 1.64 -0.67
N PRO A 113 16.96 2.92 -1.00
CA PRO A 113 15.96 3.96 -0.84
C PRO A 113 14.86 3.79 -1.88
N LEU A 114 13.61 3.88 -1.43
CA LEU A 114 12.49 4.13 -2.33
C LEU A 114 12.59 5.60 -2.78
N ARG A 115 12.76 5.82 -4.09
CA ARG A 115 12.78 7.17 -4.69
C ARG A 115 12.33 7.16 -6.15
N GLU A 116 11.71 8.25 -6.58
CA GLU A 116 11.35 8.47 -7.99
C GLU A 116 12.61 8.53 -8.87
N GLY A 117 12.57 7.89 -10.05
CA GLY A 117 13.74 7.74 -10.94
C GLY A 117 14.87 6.86 -10.38
N GLY A 118 14.68 6.23 -9.22
CA GLY A 118 15.64 5.30 -8.62
C GLY A 118 15.55 3.88 -9.15
N GLU A 119 16.32 2.98 -8.53
CA GLU A 119 16.18 1.55 -8.76
C GLU A 119 14.82 1.05 -8.27
N CYS A 120 14.32 -0.02 -8.88
CA CYS A 120 13.04 -0.61 -8.55
C CYS A 120 13.16 -2.14 -8.52
N PRO A 121 12.60 -2.83 -7.50
CA PRO A 121 12.60 -4.29 -7.46
C PRO A 121 11.63 -4.91 -8.48
N ALA A 122 10.75 -4.10 -9.10
CA ALA A 122 9.93 -4.53 -10.22
C ALA A 122 10.66 -4.18 -11.54
N PRO A 123 11.03 -5.16 -12.38
CA PRO A 123 11.65 -4.90 -13.68
C PRO A 123 10.82 -3.91 -14.50
N THR A 124 11.47 -2.85 -14.98
CA THR A 124 10.84 -1.74 -15.75
C THR A 124 9.72 -0.98 -15.02
N GLY A 125 9.47 -1.30 -13.76
CA GLY A 125 8.60 -0.52 -12.87
C GLY A 125 9.30 0.73 -12.37
N GLN A 126 8.52 1.61 -11.73
CA GLN A 126 9.05 2.82 -11.12
C GLN A 126 8.29 3.17 -9.85
N PHE A 127 9.00 3.76 -8.90
CA PHE A 127 8.38 4.40 -7.76
C PHE A 127 7.88 5.80 -8.14
N PHE A 128 6.78 6.19 -7.50
CA PHE A 128 6.21 7.52 -7.54
C PHE A 128 6.18 8.05 -6.11
N GLU A 129 6.70 9.25 -5.86
CA GLU A 129 6.70 9.86 -4.52
C GLU A 129 5.64 10.96 -4.42
N PHE A 130 4.90 10.95 -3.31
CA PHE A 130 4.09 12.10 -2.91
C PHE A 130 5.01 13.13 -2.26
N THR A 131 5.40 14.17 -3.00
CA THR A 131 6.43 15.13 -2.57
C THR A 131 5.86 16.27 -1.73
N HIS A 132 4.53 16.49 -1.78
CA HIS A 132 3.85 17.54 -1.03
C HIS A 132 3.35 17.09 0.35
N SER A 133 3.43 15.78 0.66
CA SER A 133 3.00 15.27 1.97
C SER A 133 4.01 15.56 3.07
N CYS A 134 3.53 15.85 4.29
CA CYS A 134 4.40 16.10 5.45
C CYS A 134 5.00 14.82 6.06
N HIS A 135 4.50 13.66 5.65
CA HIS A 135 5.07 12.35 5.95
C HIS A 135 5.28 11.60 4.63
N PRO A 136 6.33 10.76 4.52
CA PRO A 136 6.66 10.11 3.26
C PRO A 136 5.62 9.07 2.88
N GLU A 137 5.16 9.15 1.64
CA GLU A 137 4.34 8.12 1.01
C GLU A 137 4.71 7.98 -0.46
N ALA A 138 4.50 6.79 -1.00
CA ALA A 138 4.78 6.49 -2.39
C ALA A 138 3.74 5.55 -2.99
N ALA A 139 3.80 5.42 -4.31
CA ALA A 139 3.18 4.36 -5.08
C ALA A 139 4.27 3.60 -5.85
N LEU A 140 3.96 2.36 -6.22
CA LEU A 140 4.76 1.55 -7.14
C LEU A 140 3.93 1.30 -8.39
N TRP A 141 4.39 1.81 -9.53
CA TRP A 141 3.83 1.50 -10.83
C TRP A 141 4.62 0.37 -11.48
N VAL A 142 3.91 -0.61 -12.03
CA VAL A 142 4.51 -1.75 -12.73
C VAL A 142 3.85 -1.94 -14.08
N PRO A 143 4.62 -2.03 -15.19
CA PRO A 143 4.10 -2.21 -16.54
C PRO A 143 3.66 -3.66 -16.82
N MET A 144 2.86 -4.25 -15.93
CA MET A 144 2.27 -5.58 -16.11
C MET A 144 0.77 -5.48 -16.36
N ASN A 145 0.25 -6.39 -17.20
CA ASN A 145 -1.19 -6.52 -17.45
C ASN A 145 -1.87 -5.18 -17.87
N GLY A 146 -1.22 -4.36 -18.69
CA GLY A 146 -1.74 -3.05 -19.10
C GLY A 146 -1.49 -1.91 -18.11
N GLY A 147 -0.78 -2.17 -17.02
CA GLY A 147 -0.35 -1.18 -16.03
C GLY A 147 -1.04 -1.40 -14.68
N LEU A 148 -0.23 -1.65 -13.66
CA LEU A 148 -0.64 -1.87 -12.28
C LEU A 148 -0.11 -0.75 -11.39
N LEU A 149 -1.01 -0.10 -10.66
CA LEU A 149 -0.64 0.84 -9.60
C LEU A 149 -0.82 0.19 -8.23
N LEU A 150 0.27 0.07 -7.47
CA LEU A 150 0.24 -0.31 -6.07
C LEU A 150 0.37 0.94 -5.20
N THR A 151 -0.57 1.16 -4.31
CA THR A 151 -0.61 2.32 -3.41
C THR A 151 -0.67 1.87 -1.96
N CYS A 152 -0.55 2.81 -1.02
CA CYS A 152 -0.76 2.54 0.40
C CYS A 152 -2.07 3.17 0.91
N ASP A 153 -1.96 4.27 1.63
CA ASP A 153 -3.08 4.96 2.28
C ASP A 153 -3.65 6.09 1.40
N ALA A 154 -2.86 6.66 0.50
CA ALA A 154 -3.22 7.83 -0.30
C ALA A 154 -4.46 7.62 -1.18
N LEU A 155 -4.42 6.60 -2.04
CA LEU A 155 -5.48 6.26 -2.99
C LEU A 155 -5.97 4.84 -2.72
N GLN A 156 -7.26 4.69 -2.45
CA GLN A 156 -7.84 3.44 -1.97
C GLN A 156 -9.12 3.10 -2.73
N TYR A 157 -9.37 1.81 -2.97
CA TYR A 157 -10.58 1.31 -3.61
C TYR A 157 -11.38 0.39 -2.68
N TRP A 158 -12.51 0.84 -2.15
CA TRP A 158 -13.31 0.06 -1.18
C TRP A 158 -14.55 -0.57 -1.81
N GLN A 159 -14.57 -1.89 -1.97
CA GLN A 159 -15.77 -2.61 -2.45
C GLN A 159 -16.67 -3.05 -1.28
N SER A 160 -16.05 -3.43 -0.17
CA SER A 160 -16.72 -3.91 1.04
C SER A 160 -15.96 -3.43 2.29
N TRP A 161 -16.52 -3.72 3.46
CA TRP A 161 -15.86 -3.46 4.75
C TRP A 161 -15.27 -4.75 5.36
N GLN A 162 -15.02 -5.75 4.52
CA GLN A 162 -14.46 -7.02 4.97
C GLN A 162 -13.08 -6.79 5.59
N GLY A 163 -12.81 -7.45 6.72
CA GLY A 163 -11.60 -7.22 7.52
C GLY A 163 -11.74 -6.10 8.56
N CYS A 164 -12.80 -5.29 8.52
CA CYS A 164 -13.08 -4.32 9.57
C CYS A 164 -13.99 -4.91 10.65
N THR A 165 -13.74 -4.57 11.93
CA THR A 165 -14.74 -4.80 13.00
C THR A 165 -15.94 -3.88 12.81
N TRP A 166 -17.05 -4.13 13.52
CA TRP A 166 -18.20 -3.22 13.50
C TRP A 166 -17.79 -1.79 13.91
N LEU A 167 -16.96 -1.65 14.95
CA LEU A 167 -16.45 -0.35 15.38
C LEU A 167 -15.55 0.28 14.31
N GLY A 168 -14.61 -0.48 13.75
CA GLY A 168 -13.73 0.01 12.67
C GLY A 168 -14.48 0.48 11.44
N ARG A 169 -15.46 -0.31 10.97
CA ARG A 169 -16.32 0.07 9.85
C ARG A 169 -17.04 1.39 10.10
N ASN A 170 -17.64 1.56 11.29
CA ASN A 170 -18.38 2.79 11.59
C ASN A 170 -17.45 3.99 11.75
N LEU A 171 -16.27 3.80 12.36
CA LEU A 171 -15.25 4.84 12.45
C LEU A 171 -14.80 5.30 11.05
N MET A 172 -14.50 4.37 10.14
CA MET A 172 -14.10 4.70 8.76
C MET A 172 -15.20 5.49 8.04
N ARG A 173 -16.47 5.09 8.20
CA ARG A 173 -17.60 5.83 7.61
C ARG A 173 -17.74 7.24 8.16
N LEU A 174 -17.57 7.42 9.47
CA LEU A 174 -17.60 8.74 10.12
C LEU A 174 -16.40 9.60 9.67
N ALA A 175 -15.25 8.96 9.45
CA ALA A 175 -14.04 9.59 8.91
C ALA A 175 -14.13 9.89 7.40
N GLY A 176 -15.29 9.70 6.77
CA GLY A 176 -15.56 10.09 5.39
C GLY A 176 -15.31 9.01 4.35
N PHE A 177 -14.87 7.80 4.74
CA PHE A 177 -14.66 6.70 3.79
C PHE A 177 -15.99 6.21 3.22
N ARG A 178 -16.01 5.99 1.91
CA ARG A 178 -17.14 5.46 1.16
C ARG A 178 -16.68 4.24 0.36
N ARG A 179 -17.66 3.50 -0.17
CA ARG A 179 -17.36 2.50 -1.19
C ARG A 179 -17.00 3.20 -2.51
N GLY A 180 -16.11 2.60 -3.29
CA GLY A 180 -15.55 3.16 -4.51
C GLY A 180 -14.09 3.59 -4.34
N MET A 181 -13.55 4.18 -5.41
CA MET A 181 -12.21 4.78 -5.42
C MET A 181 -12.27 6.12 -4.72
N GLN A 182 -11.26 6.41 -3.91
CA GLN A 182 -11.18 7.67 -3.18
C GLN A 182 -9.73 7.99 -2.82
N VAL A 183 -9.40 9.27 -2.85
CA VAL A 183 -8.25 9.77 -2.09
C VAL A 183 -8.68 9.77 -0.62
N ALA A 184 -7.98 9.02 0.23
CA ALA A 184 -8.46 8.76 1.58
C ALA A 184 -8.60 10.07 2.38
N PRO A 185 -9.79 10.40 2.92
CA PRO A 185 -10.03 11.71 3.55
C PRO A 185 -9.14 11.97 4.76
N THR A 186 -8.93 10.95 5.60
CA THR A 186 -8.04 11.07 6.77
C THR A 186 -6.58 11.13 6.38
N TRP A 187 -6.19 10.47 5.29
CA TRP A 187 -4.83 10.55 4.78
C TRP A 187 -4.55 11.98 4.32
N ARG A 188 -5.42 12.56 3.47
CA ARG A 188 -5.30 13.96 3.04
C ARG A 188 -5.13 14.92 4.20
N LEU A 189 -5.99 14.79 5.21
CA LEU A 189 -5.94 15.66 6.38
C LEU A 189 -4.61 15.53 7.16
N ARG A 190 -4.10 14.31 7.31
CA ARG A 190 -2.87 14.05 8.09
C ARG A 190 -1.59 14.33 7.32
N MET A 191 -1.60 14.11 6.01
CA MET A 191 -0.45 14.30 5.15
C MET A 191 -0.33 15.74 4.65
N THR A 192 -1.36 16.57 4.79
CA THR A 192 -1.24 18.00 4.47
C THR A 192 -0.44 18.71 5.56
N PRO A 193 0.65 19.43 5.22
CA PRO A 193 1.40 20.24 6.17
C PRO A 193 0.52 21.24 6.92
N ARG A 194 0.85 21.51 8.18
CA ARG A 194 0.09 22.43 9.02
C ARG A 194 -0.01 23.81 8.37
N GLY A 195 -1.23 24.33 8.27
CA GLY A 195 -1.52 25.64 7.67
C GLY A 195 -1.82 25.60 6.17
N CYS A 196 -1.65 24.45 5.51
CA CYS A 196 -2.04 24.26 4.11
C CYS A 196 -3.47 23.71 4.01
N ASP A 197 -4.15 23.96 2.89
CA ASP A 197 -5.51 23.48 2.63
C ASP A 197 -5.51 22.03 2.11
N PRO A 198 -6.05 21.04 2.84
CA PRO A 198 -6.10 19.65 2.40
C PRO A 198 -6.96 19.41 1.15
N GLY A 199 -7.81 20.38 0.79
CA GLY A 199 -8.59 20.38 -0.44
C GLY A 199 -7.80 20.81 -1.68
N ARG A 200 -6.55 21.25 -1.54
CA ARG A 200 -5.73 21.77 -2.64
C ARG A 200 -4.27 21.30 -2.61
N TRP A 201 -3.63 21.35 -1.44
CA TRP A 201 -2.17 21.25 -1.30
C TRP A 201 -1.57 19.98 -1.91
N LEU A 202 -2.21 18.83 -1.67
CA LEU A 202 -1.73 17.55 -2.17
C LEU A 202 -2.16 17.28 -3.62
N GLY A 203 -2.89 18.20 -4.25
CA GLY A 203 -3.54 18.01 -5.54
C GLY A 203 -2.58 17.73 -6.68
N GLU A 204 -1.48 18.49 -6.73
CA GLU A 204 -0.45 18.37 -7.76
C GLU A 204 0.17 16.96 -7.78
N ASP A 205 0.41 16.35 -6.62
CA ASP A 205 0.89 14.96 -6.57
C ASP A 205 -0.11 13.98 -7.22
N PHE A 206 -1.41 14.22 -7.09
CA PHE A 206 -2.39 13.35 -7.75
C PHE A 206 -2.53 13.62 -9.24
N GLU A 207 -2.30 14.84 -9.72
CA GLU A 207 -2.20 15.14 -11.15
C GLU A 207 -1.03 14.35 -11.76
N ARG A 208 0.17 14.43 -11.16
CA ARG A 208 1.33 13.64 -11.59
C ARG A 208 1.09 12.13 -11.51
N LEU A 209 0.40 11.65 -10.46
CA LEU A 209 0.07 10.24 -10.31
C LEU A 209 -0.82 9.75 -11.46
N LEU A 210 -1.74 10.58 -11.94
CA LEU A 210 -2.66 10.26 -13.04
C LEU A 210 -1.96 10.28 -14.41
N ASP A 211 -0.77 10.87 -14.54
CA ASP A 211 0.04 10.75 -15.77
C ASP A 211 0.60 9.32 -15.96
N LEU A 212 0.61 8.49 -14.90
CA LEU A 212 1.04 7.11 -15.00
C LEU A 212 0.01 6.25 -15.76
N PRO A 213 0.44 5.43 -16.74
CA PRO A 213 -0.48 4.59 -17.49
C PRO A 213 -0.81 3.32 -16.69
N PHE A 214 -1.92 3.31 -15.97
CA PHE A 214 -2.41 2.12 -15.25
C PHE A 214 -3.87 1.83 -15.57
N VAL A 215 -4.27 0.57 -15.48
CA VAL A 215 -5.68 0.14 -15.58
C VAL A 215 -6.12 -0.66 -14.36
N HIS A 216 -5.16 -1.17 -13.59
CA HIS A 216 -5.37 -1.90 -12.35
C HIS A 216 -4.84 -1.13 -11.13
N LEU A 217 -5.50 -1.27 -9.98
CA LEU A 217 -5.01 -0.73 -8.70
C LEU A 217 -5.23 -1.68 -7.54
N LEU A 218 -4.21 -1.83 -6.69
CA LEU A 218 -4.34 -2.42 -5.36
C LEU A 218 -3.71 -1.49 -4.32
N GLY A 219 -4.54 -0.96 -3.43
CA GLY A 219 -4.06 -0.16 -2.31
C GLY A 219 -3.74 -1.00 -1.07
N GLY A 220 -3.06 -0.38 -0.12
CA GLY A 220 -2.82 -0.93 1.23
C GLY A 220 -4.11 -1.19 2.00
N HIS A 221 -5.25 -0.70 1.52
CA HIS A 221 -6.59 -0.90 2.07
C HIS A 221 -7.61 -1.14 0.95
N GLY A 222 -8.80 -1.62 1.34
CA GLY A 222 -9.88 -1.93 0.38
C GLY A 222 -9.64 -3.21 -0.43
N GLY A 223 -10.11 -3.25 -1.68
CA GLY A 223 -10.01 -4.37 -2.61
C GLY A 223 -9.28 -4.01 -3.90
N PHE A 224 -9.14 -5.00 -4.80
CA PHE A 224 -8.52 -4.82 -6.10
C PHE A 224 -9.48 -4.15 -7.10
N CYS A 225 -9.01 -3.09 -7.76
CA CYS A 225 -9.73 -2.44 -8.85
C CYS A 225 -9.17 -2.91 -10.19
N ALA A 226 -9.91 -3.75 -10.91
CA ALA A 226 -9.48 -4.23 -12.22
C ALA A 226 -9.99 -3.33 -13.36
N ASP A 227 -9.18 -3.20 -14.41
CA ASP A 227 -9.48 -2.69 -15.75
C ASP A 227 -9.94 -1.22 -15.87
N THR A 228 -10.38 -0.61 -14.78
CA THR A 228 -11.04 0.71 -14.74
C THR A 228 -10.48 1.59 -13.61
N ALA A 229 -9.28 1.27 -13.13
CA ALA A 229 -8.71 1.94 -11.96
C ALA A 229 -8.37 3.40 -12.22
N HIS A 230 -7.83 3.73 -13.40
CA HIS A 230 -7.42 5.09 -13.75
C HIS A 230 -8.61 6.04 -13.86
N GLU A 231 -9.64 5.68 -14.63
CA GLU A 231 -10.89 6.45 -14.74
C GLU A 231 -11.55 6.71 -13.37
N LYS A 232 -11.52 5.71 -12.48
CA LYS A 232 -12.05 5.85 -11.12
C LYS A 232 -11.15 6.73 -10.24
N ALA A 233 -9.83 6.67 -10.44
CA ALA A 233 -8.88 7.52 -9.76
C ALA A 233 -9.06 8.98 -10.18
N GLU A 234 -9.21 9.28 -11.47
CA GLU A 234 -9.52 10.62 -11.97
C GLU A 234 -10.77 11.21 -11.31
N GLN A 235 -11.87 10.43 -11.26
CA GLN A 235 -13.11 10.83 -10.60
C GLN A 235 -12.90 11.09 -9.09
N ALA A 236 -12.12 10.24 -8.43
CA ALA A 236 -11.80 10.37 -7.02
C ALA A 236 -10.95 11.61 -6.73
N VAL A 237 -9.96 11.91 -7.58
CA VAL A 237 -9.07 13.07 -7.48
C VAL A 237 -9.88 14.35 -7.71
N ARG A 238 -10.65 14.43 -8.79
CA ARG A 238 -11.51 15.59 -9.09
C ARG A 238 -12.49 15.91 -7.97
N LYS A 239 -13.05 14.87 -7.33
CA LYS A 239 -13.95 15.05 -6.18
C LYS A 239 -13.22 15.54 -4.93
N SER A 240 -12.00 15.07 -4.73
CA SER A 240 -11.20 15.37 -3.54
C SER A 240 -10.63 16.79 -3.62
N PHE A 241 -10.22 17.22 -4.80
CA PHE A 241 -9.54 18.49 -5.03
C PHE A 241 -10.30 19.32 -6.07
N PRO A 242 -11.40 19.98 -5.67
CA PRO A 242 -12.19 20.79 -6.58
C PRO A 242 -11.38 22.00 -7.08
N GLY A 243 -11.23 22.10 -8.40
CA GLY A 243 -10.50 23.20 -9.06
C GLY A 243 -9.11 22.85 -9.58
N LEU A 244 -8.68 21.57 -9.46
CA LEU A 244 -7.57 21.02 -10.26
C LEU A 244 -8.01 20.86 -11.73
N HIS A 245 -7.10 21.14 -12.67
CA HIS A 245 -7.37 21.21 -14.11
C HIS A 245 -6.29 20.52 -14.92
#